data_AF-A0A2V7XTB7-F1
#
_entry.id   AF-A0A2V7XTB7-F1
#
_cell.length_a   1.000
_cell.length_b   1.000
_cell.length_c   1.000
_cell.angle_alpha   90.00
_cell.angle_beta   90.00
_cell.angle_gamma   90.00
#
_symmetry.space_group_name_H-M   'P 1'
#
loop_
_entity.id
_entity.type
_entity.pdbx_description
1 polymer ?
#
loop_
_entity_poly.entity_id
_entity_poly.type
_entity_poly.pdbx_seq_one_letter_code
_entity_poly.pdbx_strand_id
1 'polypeptide(L)'
;MDRRAAQRQIAAARAGVRARRRLARRSTARVTERERAFNLLRRIERESAYASIVLQDETGFVRTLVLGVLRWRSRLDHAIATLAERSVKRLDPNVVDILRIGIYQLMFMDVAPYAAVSESVDLAARYAKRARGFVNAILRRASQTDLRSLAKDLTTRTAHPQWLLDRWIRTYGQQRAAAIAEANQELSFPDIFTSTPPSGAEPSKLVPGIFKLTGSSAKVEGWAPEKRS
;
A
#
# COMPACT_ATOMS: atom_id res chain seq x y z
N MET A 1 5.35 -58.14 21.18
CA MET A 1 5.77 -56.72 21.08
C MET A 1 4.77 -55.97 20.20
N ASP A 2 4.16 -54.91 20.74
CA ASP A 2 2.95 -54.27 20.23
C ASP A 2 3.22 -53.30 19.06
N ARG A 3 2.90 -53.74 17.84
CA ARG A 3 3.08 -52.96 16.59
C ARG A 3 2.31 -51.63 16.59
N ARG A 4 1.23 -51.51 17.37
CA ARG A 4 0.43 -50.27 17.46
C ARG A 4 1.13 -49.19 18.27
N ALA A 5 1.90 -49.55 19.29
CA ALA A 5 2.69 -48.62 20.08
C ALA A 5 3.83 -48.00 19.24
N ALA A 6 4.52 -48.83 18.44
CA ALA A 6 5.58 -48.37 17.55
C ALA A 6 5.07 -47.41 16.46
N GLN A 7 3.90 -47.67 15.85
CA GLN A 7 3.30 -46.78 14.85
C GLN A 7 2.87 -45.42 15.43
N ARG A 8 2.38 -45.39 16.67
CA ARG A 8 2.02 -44.14 17.37
C ARG A 8 3.26 -43.29 17.68
N GLN A 9 4.36 -43.91 18.09
CA GLN A 9 5.64 -43.23 18.32
C GLN A 9 6.20 -42.61 17.04
N ILE A 10 6.16 -43.34 15.92
CA ILE A 10 6.62 -42.83 14.61
C ILE A 10 5.74 -41.67 14.13
N ALA A 11 4.41 -41.74 14.31
CA ALA A 11 3.50 -40.66 13.96
C ALA A 11 3.72 -39.40 14.80
N ALA A 12 3.92 -39.55 16.12
CA ALA A 12 4.22 -38.45 17.03
C ALA A 12 5.58 -37.79 16.72
N ALA A 13 6.61 -38.58 16.40
CA ALA A 13 7.91 -38.08 15.97
C ALA A 13 7.80 -37.29 14.65
N ARG A 14 7.04 -37.80 13.67
CA ARG A 14 6.79 -37.10 12.39
C ARG A 14 6.00 -35.80 12.59
N ALA A 15 5.02 -35.77 13.50
CA ALA A 15 4.29 -34.57 13.87
C ALA A 15 5.19 -33.53 14.56
N GLY A 16 6.08 -33.96 15.45
CA GLY A 16 7.08 -33.12 16.12
C GLY A 16 8.09 -32.51 15.14
N VAL A 17 8.57 -33.29 14.16
CA VAL A 17 9.46 -32.80 13.09
C VAL A 17 8.74 -31.79 12.18
N ARG A 18 7.47 -32.02 11.84
CA ARG A 18 6.65 -31.04 11.08
C ARG A 18 6.40 -29.76 11.86
N ALA A 19 6.12 -29.85 13.16
CA ALA A 19 5.93 -28.70 14.05
C ALA A 19 7.23 -27.90 14.20
N ARG A 20 8.37 -28.56 14.41
CA ARG A 20 9.70 -27.92 14.47
C ARG A 20 10.10 -27.27 13.14
N ARG A 21 9.85 -27.91 11.98
CA ARG A 21 10.05 -27.29 10.66
C ARG A 21 9.16 -26.04 10.46
N ARG A 22 7.93 -26.06 10.96
CA ARG A 22 7.00 -24.93 10.90
C ARG A 22 7.40 -23.79 11.85
N LEU A 23 7.97 -24.11 13.00
CA LEU A 23 8.54 -23.13 13.94
C LEU A 23 9.85 -22.53 13.40
N ALA A 24 10.74 -23.35 12.85
CA ALA A 24 12.00 -22.92 12.24
C ALA A 24 11.76 -22.04 11.00
N ARG A 25 10.77 -22.37 10.15
CA ARG A 25 10.32 -21.48 9.07
C ARG A 25 9.74 -20.15 9.57
N ARG A 26 9.22 -20.11 10.81
CA ARG A 26 8.66 -18.89 11.43
C ARG A 26 9.75 -17.99 12.03
N SER A 27 10.89 -18.53 12.44
CA SER A 27 11.97 -17.77 13.08
C SER A 27 13.04 -17.26 12.10
N THR A 28 13.06 -17.75 10.85
CA THR A 28 14.01 -17.32 9.79
C THR A 28 13.35 -16.76 8.54
N ALA A 29 12.02 -16.60 8.52
CA ALA A 29 11.35 -15.96 7.40
C ALA A 29 11.67 -14.46 7.40
N ARG A 30 12.48 -14.04 6.41
CA ARG A 30 12.67 -12.64 6.05
C ARG A 30 11.29 -11.97 5.98
N VAL A 31 11.07 -10.91 6.76
CA VAL A 31 9.83 -10.13 6.75
C VAL A 31 9.49 -9.78 5.31
N THR A 32 8.29 -10.14 4.84
CA THR A 32 7.90 -9.87 3.46
C THR A 32 7.74 -8.38 3.23
N GLU A 33 7.85 -7.92 1.99
CA GLU A 33 7.69 -6.48 1.68
C GLU A 33 6.30 -5.96 2.11
N ARG A 34 5.25 -6.78 1.99
CA ARG A 34 3.90 -6.42 2.47
C ARG A 34 3.84 -6.34 3.99
N GLU A 35 4.50 -7.24 4.70
CA GLU A 35 4.57 -7.20 6.16
C GLU A 35 5.38 -6.00 6.66
N ARG A 36 6.47 -5.68 5.98
CA ARG A 36 7.23 -4.47 6.23
C ARG A 36 6.36 -3.23 6.01
N ALA A 37 5.68 -3.11 4.88
CA ALA A 37 4.76 -2.01 4.59
C ALA A 37 3.63 -1.89 5.63
N PHE A 38 3.03 -3.01 6.03
CA PHE A 38 2.02 -3.06 7.10
C PHE A 38 2.55 -2.52 8.42
N ASN A 39 3.76 -2.93 8.83
CA ASN A 39 4.36 -2.44 10.05
C ASN A 39 4.67 -0.93 9.99
N LEU A 40 5.13 -0.43 8.84
CA LEU A 40 5.39 1.00 8.65
C LEU A 40 4.09 1.82 8.69
N LEU A 41 3.03 1.38 8.02
CA LEU A 41 1.71 2.02 8.10
C LEU A 41 1.20 2.06 9.53
N ARG A 42 1.33 0.96 10.27
CA ARG A 42 0.94 0.90 11.69
C ARG A 42 1.68 1.93 12.53
N ARG A 43 2.99 2.10 12.32
CA ARG A 43 3.81 3.12 13.00
C ARG A 43 3.36 4.53 12.64
N ILE A 44 3.13 4.80 11.36
CA ILE A 44 2.70 6.13 10.89
C ILE A 44 1.32 6.49 11.47
N GLU A 45 0.34 5.57 11.40
CA GLU A 45 -1.03 5.85 11.79
C GLU A 45 -1.25 5.86 13.31
N ARG A 46 -0.47 5.11 14.08
CA ARG A 46 -0.73 4.88 15.51
C ARG A 46 0.34 5.44 16.43
N GLU A 47 1.57 5.60 15.95
CA GLU A 47 2.70 6.14 16.72
C GLU A 47 3.07 7.57 16.26
N SER A 48 2.24 8.17 15.40
CA SER A 48 2.42 9.52 14.85
C SER A 48 3.80 9.75 14.20
N ALA A 49 4.42 8.69 13.71
CA ALA A 49 5.73 8.77 13.08
C ALA A 49 5.60 9.43 11.69
N TYR A 50 6.44 10.42 11.41
CA TYR A 50 6.45 11.08 10.10
C TYR A 50 6.86 10.11 9.00
N ALA A 51 6.03 9.99 7.96
CA ALA A 51 6.29 9.11 6.82
C ALA A 51 7.63 9.43 6.14
N SER A 52 8.03 10.70 6.10
CA SER A 52 9.32 11.14 5.55
C SER A 52 10.51 10.52 6.27
N ILE A 53 10.44 10.37 7.60
CA ILE A 53 11.50 9.80 8.44
C ILE A 53 11.47 8.27 8.36
N VAL A 54 10.28 7.68 8.49
CA VAL A 54 10.09 6.22 8.53
C VAL A 54 10.41 5.55 7.20
N LEU A 55 10.35 6.29 6.08
CA LEU A 55 10.61 5.78 4.74
C LEU A 55 11.93 6.27 4.13
N GLN A 56 12.85 6.88 4.89
CA GLN A 56 14.12 7.38 4.34
C GLN A 56 14.92 6.26 3.67
N ASP A 57 15.02 5.10 4.33
CA ASP A 57 15.79 3.95 3.86
C ASP A 57 14.96 2.96 3.03
N GLU A 58 13.66 3.21 2.89
CA GLU A 58 12.75 2.33 2.17
C GLU A 58 12.66 2.74 0.70
N THR A 59 12.95 1.81 -0.21
CA THR A 59 12.91 2.01 -1.65
C THR A 59 12.02 0.97 -2.34
N GLY A 60 11.73 1.18 -3.62
CA GLY A 60 11.00 0.21 -4.44
C GLY A 60 9.57 -0.07 -3.96
N PHE A 61 9.23 -1.37 -3.88
CA PHE A 61 7.86 -1.83 -3.63
C PHE A 61 7.28 -1.31 -2.31
N VAL A 62 8.05 -1.39 -1.22
CA VAL A 62 7.59 -1.00 0.13
C VAL A 62 7.23 0.48 0.17
N ARG A 63 8.11 1.34 -0.33
CA ARG A 63 7.87 2.79 -0.39
C ARG A 63 6.63 3.13 -1.22
N THR A 64 6.53 2.55 -2.41
CA THR A 64 5.39 2.75 -3.31
C THR A 64 4.08 2.31 -2.65
N LEU A 65 4.08 1.17 -1.96
CA LEU A 65 2.91 0.66 -1.28
C LEU A 65 2.49 1.55 -0.10
N VAL A 66 3.42 1.96 0.76
CA VAL A 66 3.12 2.81 1.92
C VAL A 66 2.64 4.20 1.47
N LEU A 67 3.40 4.88 0.61
CA LEU A 67 3.01 6.21 0.12
C LEU A 67 1.71 6.17 -0.68
N GLY A 68 1.52 5.12 -1.46
CA GLY A 68 0.30 4.89 -2.21
C GLY A 68 -0.92 4.72 -1.32
N VAL A 69 -0.82 3.88 -0.28
CA VAL A 69 -1.90 3.70 0.70
C VAL A 69 -2.23 5.00 1.42
N LEU A 70 -1.23 5.77 1.84
CA LEU A 70 -1.45 7.07 2.49
C LEU A 70 -2.11 8.07 1.56
N ARG A 71 -1.62 8.19 0.32
CA ARG A 71 -2.14 9.10 -0.71
C ARG A 71 -3.60 8.80 -1.03
N TRP A 72 -3.93 7.53 -1.20
CA TRP A 72 -5.25 7.08 -1.64
C TRP A 72 -6.18 6.66 -0.51
N ARG A 73 -5.82 6.97 0.75
CA ARG A 73 -6.48 6.41 1.95
C ARG A 73 -8.00 6.57 1.95
N SER A 74 -8.53 7.76 1.66
CA SER A 74 -9.97 8.01 1.66
C SER A 74 -10.70 7.21 0.57
N ARG A 75 -10.08 7.07 -0.61
CA ARG A 75 -10.59 6.24 -1.71
C ARG A 75 -10.57 4.75 -1.35
N LEU A 76 -9.49 4.28 -0.73
CA LEU A 76 -9.38 2.90 -0.24
C LEU A 76 -10.42 2.62 0.85
N ASP A 77 -10.60 3.54 1.79
CA ASP A 77 -11.58 3.42 2.87
C ASP A 77 -13.01 3.37 2.33
N HIS A 78 -13.33 4.15 1.30
CA HIS A 78 -14.62 4.09 0.62
C HIS A 78 -14.84 2.73 -0.06
N ALA A 79 -13.83 2.21 -0.78
CA ALA A 79 -13.91 0.88 -1.39
C ALA A 79 -14.09 -0.21 -0.34
N ILE A 80 -13.35 -0.16 0.77
CA ILE A 80 -13.51 -1.09 1.90
C ILE A 80 -14.93 -1.00 2.47
N ALA A 81 -15.42 0.20 2.75
CA ALA A 81 -16.74 0.39 3.34
C ALA A 81 -17.86 -0.14 2.43
N THR A 82 -17.72 0.08 1.13
CA THR A 82 -18.66 -0.42 0.11
C THR A 82 -18.63 -1.94 0.04
N LEU A 83 -17.44 -2.54 -0.05
CA LEU A 83 -17.29 -4.00 -0.17
C LEU A 83 -17.64 -4.74 1.13
N ALA A 84 -17.38 -4.14 2.29
CA ALA A 84 -17.63 -4.73 3.60
C ALA A 84 -19.05 -4.45 4.13
N GLU A 85 -19.81 -3.60 3.43
CA GLU A 85 -21.15 -3.14 3.79
C GLU A 85 -21.20 -2.59 5.22
N ARG A 86 -20.10 -1.97 5.66
CA ARG A 86 -19.97 -1.39 7.01
C ARG A 86 -18.87 -0.34 7.02
N SER A 87 -19.03 0.65 7.89
CA SER A 87 -18.01 1.70 8.08
C SER A 87 -16.66 1.10 8.49
N VAL A 88 -15.58 1.61 7.91
CA VAL A 88 -14.19 1.26 8.29
C VAL A 88 -13.90 1.53 9.77
N LYS A 89 -14.59 2.49 10.40
CA LYS A 89 -14.46 2.80 11.84
C LYS A 89 -14.95 1.67 12.75
N ARG A 90 -15.76 0.74 12.22
CA ARG A 90 -16.26 -0.44 12.94
C ARG A 90 -15.40 -1.67 12.74
N LEU A 91 -14.33 -1.57 11.94
CA LEU A 91 -13.40 -2.66 11.68
C LEU A 91 -12.18 -2.53 12.59
N ASP A 92 -11.56 -3.68 12.89
CA ASP A 92 -10.27 -3.72 13.57
C ASP A 92 -9.22 -2.94 12.74
N PRO A 93 -8.42 -2.05 13.35
CA PRO A 93 -7.44 -1.25 12.61
C PRO A 93 -6.43 -2.08 11.79
N ASN A 94 -6.00 -3.25 12.29
CA ASN A 94 -5.11 -4.13 11.52
C ASN A 94 -5.82 -4.69 10.30
N VAL A 95 -7.11 -5.02 10.41
CA VAL A 95 -7.92 -5.46 9.27
C VAL A 95 -8.03 -4.36 8.22
N VAL A 96 -8.28 -3.12 8.65
CA VAL A 96 -8.35 -1.97 7.74
C VAL A 96 -7.03 -1.78 6.99
N ASP A 97 -5.90 -1.77 7.70
CA ASP A 97 -4.58 -1.59 7.09
C ASP A 97 -4.23 -2.71 6.09
N ILE A 98 -4.56 -3.97 6.42
CA ILE A 98 -4.37 -5.11 5.51
C ILE A 98 -5.26 -4.98 4.27
N LEU A 99 -6.52 -4.58 4.44
CA LEU A 99 -7.43 -4.36 3.33
C LEU A 99 -6.98 -3.20 2.43
N ARG A 100 -6.52 -2.09 3.02
CA ARG A 100 -5.93 -0.97 2.27
C ARG A 100 -4.77 -1.42 1.41
N ILE A 101 -3.83 -2.19 1.99
CA ILE A 101 -2.68 -2.76 1.27
C ILE A 101 -3.14 -3.67 0.13
N GLY A 102 -4.09 -4.56 0.38
CA GLY A 102 -4.59 -5.51 -0.62
C GLY A 102 -5.30 -4.80 -1.78
N ILE A 103 -6.23 -3.88 -1.47
CA ILE A 103 -7.01 -3.14 -2.46
C ILE A 103 -6.11 -2.15 -3.23
N TYR A 104 -5.13 -1.51 -2.57
CA TYR A 104 -4.17 -0.65 -3.27
C TYR A 104 -3.39 -1.43 -4.32
N GLN A 105 -2.88 -2.62 -3.97
CA GLN A 105 -2.21 -3.50 -4.94
C GLN A 105 -3.13 -3.85 -6.12
N LEU A 106 -4.40 -4.21 -5.85
CA LEU A 106 -5.37 -4.55 -6.90
C LEU A 106 -5.74 -3.38 -7.81
N MET A 107 -5.74 -2.14 -7.29
CA MET A 107 -6.16 -0.98 -8.07
C MET A 107 -5.01 -0.30 -8.82
N PHE A 108 -3.84 -0.19 -8.19
CA PHE A 108 -2.80 0.75 -8.62
C PHE A 108 -1.44 0.11 -8.90
N MET A 109 -1.28 -1.19 -8.64
CA MET A 109 -0.01 -1.88 -8.85
C MET A 109 -0.17 -2.99 -9.88
N ASP A 110 0.91 -3.25 -10.63
CA ASP A 110 1.00 -4.40 -11.52
C ASP A 110 1.33 -5.66 -10.71
N VAL A 111 0.39 -6.09 -9.87
CA VAL A 111 0.50 -7.27 -9.01
C VAL A 111 -0.62 -8.21 -9.37
N ALA A 112 -0.28 -9.47 -9.65
CA ALA A 112 -1.27 -10.49 -9.94
C ALA A 112 -2.31 -10.60 -8.80
N PRO A 113 -3.62 -10.61 -9.10
CA PRO A 113 -4.65 -10.55 -8.06
C PRO A 113 -4.54 -11.66 -7.00
N TYR A 114 -4.18 -12.88 -7.41
CA TYR A 114 -4.01 -14.00 -6.48
C TYR A 114 -2.87 -13.74 -5.48
N ALA A 115 -1.79 -13.08 -5.90
CA ALA A 115 -0.66 -12.76 -5.04
C ALA A 115 -1.02 -11.68 -4.02
N ALA A 116 -1.70 -10.61 -4.47
CA ALA A 116 -2.21 -9.56 -3.59
C ALA A 116 -3.17 -10.11 -2.52
N VAL A 117 -4.08 -11.01 -2.91
CA VAL A 117 -5.02 -11.66 -2.00
C VAL A 117 -4.29 -12.59 -1.02
N SER A 118 -3.45 -13.51 -1.52
CA SER A 118 -2.79 -14.53 -0.68
C SER A 118 -1.89 -13.89 0.37
N GLU A 119 -1.04 -12.94 -0.02
CA GLU A 119 -0.15 -12.23 0.91
C GLU A 119 -0.93 -11.45 1.98
N SER A 120 -2.02 -10.80 1.60
CA SER A 120 -2.87 -10.08 2.55
C SER A 120 -3.58 -11.03 3.52
N VAL A 121 -3.98 -12.21 3.06
CA VAL A 121 -4.56 -13.26 3.91
C VAL A 121 -3.51 -13.82 4.88
N ASP A 122 -2.26 -13.94 4.46
CA ASP A 122 -1.15 -14.37 5.32
C ASP A 122 -0.77 -13.30 6.36
N LEU A 123 -0.89 -12.01 6.01
CA LEU A 123 -0.83 -10.93 7.00
C LEU A 123 -1.99 -11.04 8.00
N ALA A 124 -3.22 -11.22 7.53
CA ALA A 124 -4.37 -11.36 8.42
C ALA A 124 -4.25 -12.58 9.34
N ALA A 125 -3.67 -13.69 8.86
CA ALA A 125 -3.40 -14.86 9.68
C ALA A 125 -2.46 -14.57 10.87
N ARG A 126 -1.56 -13.59 10.72
CA ARG A 126 -0.58 -13.17 11.73
C ARG A 126 -1.11 -12.07 12.65
N TYR A 127 -1.72 -11.03 12.09
CA TYR A 127 -2.06 -9.79 12.81
C TYR A 127 -3.56 -9.60 13.08
N ALA A 128 -4.42 -10.40 12.46
CA ALA A 128 -5.87 -10.31 12.58
C ALA A 128 -6.55 -11.70 12.46
N LYS A 129 -6.03 -12.69 13.20
CA LYS A 129 -6.32 -14.12 12.99
C LYS A 129 -7.82 -14.45 12.89
N ARG A 130 -8.66 -13.82 13.74
CA ARG A 130 -10.12 -14.01 13.75
C ARG A 130 -10.81 -13.48 12.49
N ALA A 131 -10.22 -12.46 11.84
CA ALA A 131 -10.74 -11.81 10.65
C ALA A 131 -10.10 -12.33 9.35
N ARG A 132 -9.24 -13.35 9.39
CA ARG A 132 -8.58 -13.92 8.19
C ARG A 132 -9.57 -14.27 7.08
N GLY A 133 -10.65 -14.97 7.43
CA GLY A 133 -11.69 -15.35 6.47
C GLY A 133 -12.42 -14.14 5.89
N PHE A 134 -12.67 -13.13 6.72
CA PHE A 134 -13.28 -11.87 6.30
C PHE A 134 -12.38 -11.11 5.31
N VAL A 135 -11.09 -10.93 5.63
CA VAL A 135 -10.12 -10.31 4.72
C VAL A 135 -10.08 -11.01 3.37
N ASN A 136 -10.02 -12.36 3.37
CA ASN A 136 -10.03 -13.14 2.14
C ASN A 136 -11.32 -12.90 1.32
N ALA A 137 -12.48 -12.92 1.97
CA ALA A 137 -13.76 -12.71 1.29
C ALA A 137 -13.83 -11.33 0.62
N ILE A 138 -13.43 -10.27 1.33
CA ILE A 138 -13.42 -8.90 0.80
C ILE A 138 -12.45 -8.75 -0.36
N LEU A 139 -11.22 -9.24 -0.24
CA LEU A 139 -10.22 -9.08 -1.30
C LEU A 139 -10.53 -9.94 -2.54
N ARG A 140 -11.16 -11.11 -2.38
CA ARG A 140 -11.67 -11.89 -3.52
C ARG A 140 -12.78 -11.14 -4.24
N ARG A 141 -13.75 -10.57 -3.50
CA ARG A 141 -14.79 -9.70 -4.07
C ARG A 141 -14.15 -8.51 -4.79
N ALA A 142 -13.17 -7.85 -4.16
CA ALA A 142 -12.46 -6.72 -4.74
C ALA A 142 -11.77 -7.08 -6.06
N SER A 143 -11.13 -8.25 -6.16
CA SER A 143 -10.43 -8.70 -7.36
C SER A 143 -11.35 -8.99 -8.56
N GLN A 144 -12.65 -9.08 -8.33
CA GLN A 144 -13.68 -9.35 -9.33
C GLN A 144 -14.59 -8.14 -9.60
N THR A 145 -14.33 -7.03 -8.91
CA THR A 145 -15.11 -5.80 -8.99
C THR A 145 -14.31 -4.76 -9.75
N ASP A 146 -14.96 -3.95 -10.59
CA ASP A 146 -14.34 -2.72 -11.05
C ASP A 146 -14.27 -1.70 -9.89
N LEU A 147 -13.17 -1.75 -9.15
CA LEU A 147 -12.96 -0.89 -7.98
C LEU A 147 -12.88 0.60 -8.35
N ARG A 148 -12.56 0.93 -9.61
CA ARG A 148 -12.42 2.32 -10.03
C ARG A 148 -13.77 3.02 -10.14
N SER A 149 -14.82 2.30 -10.55
CA SER A 149 -16.18 2.82 -10.66
C SER A 149 -16.94 2.92 -9.33
N LEU A 150 -16.41 2.37 -8.24
CA LEU A 150 -17.02 2.54 -6.90
C LEU A 150 -16.98 3.99 -6.42
N ALA A 151 -16.02 4.79 -6.89
CA ALA A 151 -15.89 6.20 -6.57
C ALA A 151 -16.66 7.05 -7.61
N LYS A 152 -17.79 7.64 -7.20
CA LYS A 152 -18.67 8.41 -8.10
C LYS A 152 -18.38 9.90 -8.10
N ASP A 153 -18.08 10.45 -6.94
CA ASP A 153 -17.83 11.87 -6.73
C ASP A 153 -16.32 12.21 -6.80
N LEU A 154 -16.01 13.49 -7.00
CA LEU A 154 -14.63 13.98 -7.14
C LEU A 154 -13.79 13.78 -5.86
N THR A 155 -14.41 13.95 -4.69
CA THR A 155 -13.80 13.80 -3.35
C THR A 155 -13.24 12.39 -3.19
N THR A 156 -14.06 11.38 -3.45
CA THR A 156 -13.67 9.97 -3.38
C THR A 156 -12.72 9.59 -4.51
N ARG A 157 -12.99 10.04 -5.75
CA ARG A 157 -12.17 9.70 -6.92
C ARG A 157 -10.74 10.21 -6.82
N THR A 158 -10.54 11.38 -6.23
CA THR A 158 -9.22 12.03 -6.11
C THR A 158 -8.67 11.99 -4.71
N ALA A 159 -9.32 11.30 -3.76
CA ALA A 159 -8.90 11.19 -2.37
C ALA A 159 -8.67 12.54 -1.63
N HIS A 160 -9.29 13.64 -2.07
CA HIS A 160 -9.21 14.95 -1.40
C HIS A 160 -10.40 15.14 -0.46
N PRO A 161 -10.26 15.91 0.65
CA PRO A 161 -11.40 16.25 1.50
C PRO A 161 -12.31 17.28 0.82
N GLN A 162 -13.62 17.18 1.07
CA GLN A 162 -14.64 18.04 0.43
C GLN A 162 -14.35 19.53 0.58
N TRP A 163 -13.96 19.97 1.79
CA TRP A 163 -13.67 21.38 2.06
C TRP A 163 -12.55 21.97 1.18
N LEU A 164 -11.58 21.14 0.78
CA LEU A 164 -10.46 21.58 -0.06
C LEU A 164 -10.90 21.72 -1.52
N LEU A 165 -11.71 20.78 -1.99
CA LEU A 165 -12.31 20.87 -3.32
C LEU A 165 -13.25 22.07 -3.41
N ASP A 166 -14.11 22.29 -2.42
CA ASP A 166 -15.00 23.46 -2.37
C ASP A 166 -14.20 24.77 -2.42
N ARG A 167 -13.08 24.83 -1.70
CA ARG A 167 -12.16 25.97 -1.74
C ARG A 167 -11.59 26.18 -3.14
N TRP A 168 -11.07 25.14 -3.78
CA TRP A 168 -10.53 25.25 -5.14
C TRP A 168 -11.60 25.58 -6.18
N ILE A 169 -12.81 25.05 -6.03
CA ILE A 169 -13.94 25.36 -6.92
C ILE A 169 -14.29 26.85 -6.82
N ARG A 170 -14.34 27.40 -5.61
CA ARG A 170 -14.58 28.84 -5.39
C ARG A 170 -13.50 29.72 -5.99
N THR A 171 -12.24 29.30 -5.95
CA THR A 171 -11.09 30.10 -6.42
C THR A 171 -10.82 29.96 -7.92
N TYR A 172 -10.90 28.75 -8.46
CA TYR A 172 -10.43 28.42 -9.82
C TYR A 172 -11.54 27.95 -10.76
N GLY A 173 -12.76 27.72 -10.25
CA GLY A 173 -13.85 27.11 -11.00
C GLY A 173 -13.77 25.58 -11.02
N GLN A 174 -14.90 24.95 -11.33
CA GLN A 174 -15.08 23.50 -11.21
C GLN A 174 -14.11 22.67 -12.06
N GLN A 175 -13.93 23.03 -13.34
CA GLN A 175 -13.06 22.29 -14.26
C GLN A 175 -11.59 22.33 -13.83
N ARG A 176 -11.07 23.51 -13.45
CA ARG A 176 -9.69 23.65 -12.99
C ARG A 176 -9.46 22.99 -11.64
N ALA A 177 -10.41 23.09 -10.71
CA ALA A 177 -10.33 22.40 -9.42
C ALA A 177 -10.25 20.87 -9.60
N ALA A 178 -11.05 20.31 -10.52
CA ALA A 178 -10.97 18.89 -10.87
C ALA A 178 -9.60 18.53 -11.46
N ALA A 179 -9.08 19.33 -12.41
CA ALA A 179 -7.77 19.10 -12.99
C ALA A 179 -6.63 19.17 -11.96
N ILE A 180 -6.68 20.11 -11.00
CA ILE A 180 -5.72 20.19 -9.88
C ILE A 180 -5.80 18.93 -9.03
N ALA A 181 -7.02 18.52 -8.65
CA ALA A 181 -7.22 17.34 -7.82
C ALA A 181 -6.76 16.05 -8.51
N GLU A 182 -6.96 15.92 -9.81
CA GLU A 182 -6.48 14.78 -10.60
C GLU A 182 -4.96 14.81 -10.73
N ALA A 183 -4.36 15.97 -11.04
CA ALA A 183 -2.90 16.13 -11.13
C ALA A 183 -2.18 15.79 -9.82
N ASN A 184 -2.73 16.19 -8.67
CA ASN A 184 -2.16 15.85 -7.36
C ASN A 184 -2.09 14.34 -7.09
N GLN A 185 -2.92 13.57 -7.77
CA GLN A 185 -2.97 12.12 -7.60
C GLN A 185 -2.04 11.37 -8.55
N GLU A 186 -1.54 12.03 -9.59
CA GLU A 186 -0.48 11.49 -10.43
C GLU A 186 0.81 11.34 -9.61
N LEU A 187 1.56 10.28 -9.88
CA LEU A 187 2.89 10.13 -9.30
C LEU A 187 3.79 11.19 -9.91
N SER A 188 3.95 12.33 -9.24
CA SER A 188 5.09 13.19 -9.51
C SER A 188 6.34 12.39 -9.15
N PHE A 189 7.13 12.07 -10.17
CA PHE A 189 8.57 11.94 -9.98
C PHE A 189 9.04 13.17 -9.21
N PRO A 190 10.04 13.05 -8.30
CA PRO A 190 10.54 14.24 -7.63
C PRO A 190 10.90 15.26 -8.71
N ASP A 191 10.15 16.36 -8.77
CA ASP A 191 10.55 17.51 -9.55
C ASP A 191 11.86 17.96 -8.93
N ILE A 192 12.95 17.69 -9.63
CA ILE A 192 14.27 18.05 -9.14
C ILE A 192 14.41 19.54 -9.40
N PHE A 193 14.47 20.31 -8.31
CA PHE A 193 14.87 21.71 -8.37
C PHE A 193 16.39 21.79 -8.53
N THR A 194 16.89 21.59 -9.74
CA THR A 194 18.27 21.88 -10.11
C THR A 194 18.30 23.03 -11.10
N SER A 195 19.29 23.91 -10.97
CA SER A 195 19.58 24.95 -11.97
C SER A 195 19.95 24.37 -13.34
N THR A 196 20.34 23.09 -13.37
CA THR A 196 20.73 22.37 -14.57
C THR A 196 19.93 21.06 -14.66
N PRO A 197 19.16 20.83 -15.74
CA PRO A 197 18.36 19.61 -15.88
C PRO A 197 19.24 18.36 -15.93
N PRO A 198 18.88 17.26 -15.24
CA PRO A 198 19.56 15.98 -15.41
C PRO A 198 19.36 15.42 -16.82
N SER A 199 20.29 14.58 -17.28
CA SER A 199 20.18 13.91 -18.59
C SER A 199 18.87 13.10 -18.67
N GLY A 200 18.07 13.33 -19.71
CA GLY A 200 16.76 12.69 -19.92
C GLY A 200 15.56 13.35 -19.21
N ALA A 201 15.75 14.51 -18.58
CA ALA A 201 14.65 15.27 -18.01
C ALA A 201 13.92 16.13 -19.07
N GLU A 202 12.59 16.07 -19.08
CA GLU A 202 11.74 16.88 -19.96
C GLU A 202 11.29 18.18 -19.26
N PRO A 203 11.19 19.32 -19.94
CA PRO A 203 10.67 20.55 -19.33
C PRO A 203 9.24 20.35 -18.81
N SER A 204 8.99 20.79 -17.58
CA SER A 204 7.65 20.80 -17.00
C SER A 204 6.75 21.75 -17.78
N LYS A 205 5.61 21.23 -18.25
CA LYS A 205 4.57 22.05 -18.91
C LYS A 205 3.87 23.01 -17.95
N LEU A 206 4.08 22.87 -16.64
CA LEU A 206 3.34 23.59 -15.60
C LEU A 206 4.13 24.78 -15.03
N VAL A 207 5.46 24.68 -14.94
CA VAL A 207 6.31 25.70 -14.30
C VAL A 207 7.61 25.87 -15.09
N PRO A 208 7.89 27.09 -15.62
CA PRO A 208 9.16 27.37 -16.29
C PRO A 208 10.36 27.14 -15.36
N GLY A 209 11.40 26.48 -15.88
CA GLY A 209 12.61 26.15 -15.12
C GLY A 209 12.51 24.89 -14.25
N ILE A 210 11.36 24.20 -14.22
CA ILE A 210 11.22 22.87 -13.62
C ILE A 210 11.33 21.81 -14.71
N PHE A 211 11.98 20.70 -14.39
CA PHE A 211 12.14 19.56 -15.29
C PHE A 211 11.57 18.28 -14.65
N LYS A 212 10.81 17.52 -15.43
CA LYS A 212 10.29 16.20 -15.08
C LYS A 212 11.31 15.15 -15.48
N LEU A 213 11.70 14.29 -14.55
CA LEU A 213 12.49 13.12 -14.90
C LEU A 213 11.61 12.07 -15.60
N THR A 214 12.07 11.59 -16.75
CA THR A 214 11.51 10.40 -17.36
C THR A 214 12.21 9.17 -16.79
N GLY A 215 11.48 8.33 -16.04
CA GLY A 215 12.01 7.12 -15.41
C GLY A 215 12.30 7.24 -13.91
N SER A 216 12.98 6.25 -13.35
CA SER A 216 13.26 6.20 -11.91
C SER A 216 14.41 7.15 -11.56
N SER A 217 14.23 7.98 -10.54
CA SER A 217 15.31 8.80 -9.92
C SER A 217 16.57 8.00 -9.57
N ALA A 218 16.46 6.69 -9.34
CA ALA A 218 17.59 5.80 -9.06
C ALA A 218 18.44 5.43 -10.29
N LYS A 219 17.99 5.78 -11.51
CA LYS A 219 18.69 5.48 -12.77
C LYS A 219 19.25 6.73 -13.46
N VAL A 220 19.17 7.88 -12.80
CA VAL A 220 19.63 9.15 -13.37
C VAL A 220 21.14 9.24 -13.15
N GLU A 221 21.90 9.09 -14.23
CA GLU A 221 23.36 9.20 -14.21
C GLU A 221 23.75 10.62 -13.75
N GLY A 222 24.55 10.72 -12.69
CA GLY A 222 24.98 12.00 -12.10
C GLY A 222 24.07 12.59 -11.02
N TRP A 223 22.95 11.94 -10.65
CA TRP A 223 22.14 12.40 -9.51
C TRP A 223 22.60 11.75 -8.20
N ALA A 224 23.17 12.56 -7.31
CA ALA A 224 23.34 12.23 -5.89
C ALA A 224 22.65 13.33 -5.06
N PRO A 225 21.77 13.01 -4.10
CA PRO A 225 21.28 14.02 -3.19
C PRO A 225 22.47 14.58 -2.43
N GLU A 226 22.74 15.88 -2.56
CA GLU A 226 23.74 16.56 -1.73
C GLU A 226 23.45 16.22 -0.28
N LYS A 227 24.43 15.60 0.38
CA LYS A 227 24.38 15.42 1.83
C LYS A 227 24.39 16.83 2.42
N ARG A 228 23.23 17.32 2.83
CA ARG A 228 23.14 18.50 3.67
C ARG A 228 23.84 18.17 4.99
N SER A 229 25.02 18.74 5.15
CA SER A 229 25.79 18.85 6.40
C SER A 229 25.01 19.66 7.43
#